data_AF-A0A699UKU1-F1
#
_entry.id   AF-A0A699UKU1-F1
#
_cell.length_a   1.000
_cell.length_b   1.000
_cell.length_c   1.000
_cell.angle_alpha   90.00
_cell.angle_beta   90.00
_cell.angle_gamma   90.00
#
_symmetry.space_group_name_H-M   'P 1'
#
loop_
_entity.id
_entity.type
_entity.pdbx_description
1 polymer ?
#
loop_
_entity_poly.entity_id
_entity_poly.type
_entity_poly.pdbx_seq_one_letter_code
_entity_poly.pdbx_strand_id
1 'polypeptide(L)'
;MPFGLTNAPAVFMNLMNRVFHEFLDKFFIVFINDILVFSKSKEEHEDHLCTVLQTLRQEKLYAKFSKCEFWLSSVAFLDHIVLAEGISMDPAKGFSRLALPLTKLMRKDEKFVWNEDREKSFEEL
;
A
#
# COMPACT_ATOMS: atom_id res chain seq x y z
N MET A 1 14.28 -15.77 -4.22
CA MET A 1 13.74 -16.21 -2.92
C MET A 1 12.55 -17.12 -3.20
N PRO A 2 12.47 -18.34 -2.64
CA PRO A 2 11.36 -19.25 -2.89
C PRO A 2 10.07 -18.75 -2.21
N PHE A 3 8.93 -18.97 -2.87
CA PHE A 3 7.62 -18.68 -2.29
C PHE A 3 7.33 -19.60 -1.10
N GLY A 4 6.59 -19.10 -0.10
CA GLY A 4 6.16 -19.88 1.07
C GLY A 4 7.06 -19.75 2.31
N LEU A 5 8.14 -18.97 2.25
CA LEU A 5 8.93 -18.64 3.44
C LEU A 5 8.24 -17.52 4.24
N THR A 6 7.94 -17.76 5.52
CA THR A 6 7.28 -16.78 6.41
C THR A 6 8.05 -15.45 6.51
N ASN A 7 9.38 -15.51 6.45
CA ASN A 7 10.23 -14.32 6.58
C ASN A 7 10.54 -13.64 5.24
N ALA A 8 10.11 -14.20 4.11
CA ALA A 8 10.38 -13.64 2.79
C ALA A 8 9.93 -12.17 2.65
N PRO A 9 8.70 -11.81 3.06
CA PRO A 9 8.23 -10.41 2.98
C PRO A 9 9.09 -9.47 3.82
N ALA A 10 9.44 -9.86 5.05
CA ALA A 10 10.22 -9.03 5.96
C ALA A 10 11.64 -8.77 5.43
N VAL A 11 12.28 -9.80 4.86
CA VAL A 11 13.61 -9.66 4.25
C VAL A 11 13.56 -8.79 3.00
N PHE A 12 12.52 -8.95 2.17
CA PHE A 12 12.35 -8.12 0.97
C PHE A 12 12.09 -6.66 1.34
N MET A 13 11.22 -6.40 2.31
CA MET A 13 10.97 -5.04 2.82
C MET A 13 12.24 -4.40 3.37
N ASN A 14 13.06 -5.14 4.14
CA ASN A 14 14.32 -4.61 4.64
C ASN A 14 15.31 -4.26 3.52
N LEU A 15 15.36 -5.07 2.45
CA LEU A 15 16.17 -4.75 1.27
C LEU A 15 15.67 -3.47 0.59
N MET A 16 14.37 -3.39 0.30
CA MET A 16 13.77 -2.21 -0.34
C MET A 16 13.98 -0.95 0.50
N ASN A 17 13.82 -1.05 1.83
CA ASN A 17 14.04 0.07 2.73
C ASN A 17 15.50 0.55 2.73
N ARG A 18 16.47 -0.36 2.58
CA ARG A 18 17.90 0.02 2.52
C ARG A 18 18.28 0.64 1.18
N VAL A 19 17.78 0.09 0.09
CA VAL A 19 18.06 0.57 -1.28
C VAL A 19 17.42 1.93 -1.53
N PHE A 20 16.15 2.08 -1.15
CA PHE A 20 15.37 3.29 -1.44
C PHE A 20 15.34 4.27 -0.27
N HIS A 21 16.16 4.08 0.77
CA HIS A 21 16.18 4.89 1.99
C HIS A 21 16.15 6.40 1.72
N GLU A 22 16.88 6.87 0.70
CA GLU A 22 16.97 8.29 0.37
C GLU A 22 15.68 8.88 -0.24
N PHE A 23 14.82 8.01 -0.78
CA PHE A 23 13.60 8.35 -1.51
C PHE A 23 12.31 8.01 -0.72
N LEU A 24 12.42 7.15 0.29
CA LEU A 24 11.32 6.79 1.18
C LEU A 24 10.68 8.04 1.79
N ASP A 25 9.36 8.02 1.87
CA ASP A 25 8.50 9.09 2.43
C ASP A 25 8.61 10.46 1.72
N LYS A 26 9.40 10.58 0.65
CA LYS A 26 9.48 11.80 -0.18
C LYS A 26 8.62 11.67 -1.43
N PHE A 27 8.89 10.65 -2.24
CA PHE A 27 8.20 10.38 -3.49
C PHE A 27 8.06 8.88 -3.80
N PHE A 28 8.56 8.02 -2.90
CA PHE A 28 8.59 6.57 -3.04
C PHE A 28 8.01 5.90 -1.80
N ILE A 29 7.03 5.02 -2.01
CA ILE A 29 6.45 4.16 -0.98
C ILE A 29 6.55 2.71 -1.47
N VAL A 30 6.93 1.80 -0.58
CA VAL A 30 6.99 0.37 -0.87
C VAL A 30 6.23 -0.42 0.17
N PHE A 31 5.46 -1.39 -0.26
CA PHE A 31 4.80 -2.34 0.62
C PHE A 31 4.87 -3.75 0.05
N ILE A 32 5.68 -4.59 0.70
CA ILE A 32 5.96 -5.97 0.26
C ILE A 32 6.32 -5.99 -1.23
N ASN A 33 5.38 -6.30 -2.13
CA ASN A 33 5.62 -6.43 -3.56
C ASN A 33 5.19 -5.22 -4.39
N ASP A 34 4.49 -4.25 -3.78
CA ASP A 34 3.91 -3.11 -4.47
C ASP A 34 4.75 -1.85 -4.23
N ILE A 35 5.03 -1.13 -5.31
CA ILE A 35 5.82 0.09 -5.32
C ILE A 35 4.93 1.22 -5.82
N LEU A 36 4.88 2.31 -5.08
CA LEU A 36 4.17 3.53 -5.45
C LEU A 36 5.16 4.68 -5.57
N VAL A 37 5.13 5.35 -6.71
CA VAL A 37 5.87 6.59 -6.97
C VAL A 37 4.86 7.70 -7.16
N PHE A 38 4.99 8.80 -6.42
CA PHE A 38 4.08 9.94 -6.49
C PHE A 38 4.87 11.24 -6.59
N SER A 39 4.31 12.23 -7.27
CA SER A 39 4.98 13.52 -7.51
C SER A 39 3.94 14.61 -7.74
N LYS A 40 4.34 15.88 -7.60
CA LYS A 40 3.41 17.02 -7.73
C LYS A 40 3.22 17.46 -9.18
N SER A 41 4.28 17.42 -9.98
CA SER A 41 4.27 17.76 -11.40
C SER A 41 4.63 16.56 -12.27
N LYS A 42 4.31 16.65 -13.56
CA LYS A 42 4.59 15.59 -14.53
C LYS A 42 6.09 15.48 -14.80
N GLU A 43 6.76 16.62 -14.84
CA GLU A 43 8.20 16.75 -15.08
C GLU A 43 8.98 16.12 -13.92
N GLU A 44 8.64 16.45 -12.66
CA GLU A 44 9.25 15.81 -11.49
C GLU A 44 8.95 14.31 -11.46
N HIS A 45 7.76 13.90 -11.89
CA HIS A 45 7.40 12.48 -11.93
C HIS A 45 8.27 11.69 -12.90
N GLU A 46 8.63 12.26 -14.05
CA GLU A 46 9.52 11.63 -15.02
C GLU A 46 10.91 11.39 -14.42
N ASP A 47 11.46 12.41 -13.75
CA ASP A 47 12.77 12.33 -13.09
C ASP A 47 12.78 11.31 -11.94
N HIS A 48 11.74 11.32 -11.10
CA HIS A 48 11.57 10.35 -10.01
C HIS A 48 11.43 8.93 -10.54
N LEU A 49 10.60 8.71 -11.57
CA LEU A 49 10.39 7.41 -12.18
C LEU A 49 11.69 6.89 -12.81
N CYS A 50 12.43 7.76 -13.52
CA CYS A 50 13.71 7.42 -14.09
C CYS A 50 14.71 6.97 -13.02
N THR A 51 14.79 7.71 -11.91
CA THR A 51 15.66 7.39 -10.76
C THR A 51 15.30 6.04 -10.13
N VAL A 52 14.01 5.78 -9.93
CA VAL A 52 13.52 4.51 -9.35
C VAL A 52 13.81 3.33 -10.27
N LEU A 53 13.52 3.46 -11.57
CA LEU A 53 13.78 2.40 -12.55
C LEU A 53 15.29 2.12 -12.72
N GLN A 54 16.13 3.15 -12.65
CA GLN A 54 17.59 2.99 -12.66
C GLN A 54 18.06 2.23 -11.42
N THR A 55 17.56 2.60 -10.23
CA THR A 55 17.90 1.92 -8.97
C THR A 55 17.46 0.46 -8.98
N LEU A 56 16.23 0.19 -9.44
CA LEU A 56 15.72 -1.19 -9.62
C LEU A 56 16.63 -2.00 -10.55
N ARG A 57 17.10 -1.40 -11.66
CA ARG A 57 18.03 -2.04 -12.60
C ARG A 57 19.39 -2.34 -11.97
N GLN A 58 19.94 -1.43 -11.17
CA GLN A 58 21.23 -1.60 -10.48
C GLN A 58 21.16 -2.75 -9.46
N GLU A 59 20.07 -2.81 -8.69
CA GLU A 59 19.82 -3.84 -7.69
C GLU A 59 19.25 -5.15 -8.26
N LYS A 60 19.12 -5.25 -9.60
CA LYS A 60 18.56 -6.41 -10.32
C LYS A 60 17.18 -6.81 -9.82
N LEU A 61 16.37 -5.82 -9.45
CA LEU A 61 14.98 -5.96 -9.09
C LEU A 61 14.11 -5.75 -10.34
N TYR A 62 13.18 -6.65 -10.56
CA TYR A 62 12.33 -6.63 -11.76
C TYR A 62 10.87 -6.51 -11.37
N ALA A 63 10.23 -5.45 -11.86
CA ALA A 63 8.79 -5.30 -11.78
C ALA A 63 8.11 -6.03 -12.95
N LYS A 64 6.93 -6.61 -12.69
CA LYS A 64 6.14 -7.25 -13.73
C LYS A 64 5.38 -6.18 -14.50
N PHE A 65 5.81 -5.87 -15.73
CA PHE A 65 5.21 -4.82 -16.57
C PHE A 65 3.69 -4.97 -16.72
N SER A 66 3.15 -6.19 -16.77
CA SER A 66 1.70 -6.44 -16.86
C SER A 66 0.90 -6.01 -15.63
N LYS A 67 1.56 -5.65 -14.53
CA LYS A 67 0.95 -5.15 -13.28
C LYS A 67 1.38 -3.71 -12.98
N CYS A 68 2.17 -3.10 -13.85
CA CYS A 68 2.62 -1.72 -13.67
C CYS A 68 1.63 -0.77 -14.36
N GLU A 69 1.19 0.23 -13.62
CA GLU A 69 0.36 1.31 -14.13
C GLU A 69 1.15 2.61 -13.99
N PHE A 70 1.15 3.43 -15.04
CA PHE A 70 1.94 4.66 -15.11
C PHE A 70 1.05 5.84 -15.46
N TRP A 71 1.44 7.04 -15.02
CA TRP A 71 0.77 8.32 -15.34
C TRP A 71 -0.70 8.39 -14.91
N LEU A 72 -1.05 7.74 -13.80
CA LEU A 72 -2.39 7.82 -13.23
C LEU A 72 -2.50 9.01 -12.29
N SER A 73 -3.60 9.76 -12.40
CA SER A 73 -3.96 10.86 -11.49
C SER A 73 -4.49 10.37 -10.14
N SER A 74 -4.92 9.10 -10.08
CA SER A 74 -5.36 8.42 -8.88
C SER A 74 -4.99 6.94 -8.94
N VAL A 75 -4.42 6.39 -7.89
CA VAL A 75 -4.00 4.98 -7.82
C VAL A 75 -4.56 4.34 -6.55
N ALA A 76 -5.15 3.16 -6.67
CA ALA A 76 -5.52 2.35 -5.52
C ALA A 76 -4.28 1.61 -5.00
N PHE A 77 -3.86 1.90 -3.77
CA PHE A 77 -2.72 1.31 -3.08
C PHE A 77 -3.11 0.92 -1.65
N LEU A 78 -3.01 -0.37 -1.31
CA LEU A 78 -3.33 -0.91 0.02
C LEU A 78 -4.69 -0.46 0.59
N ASP A 79 -5.73 -0.51 -0.23
CA ASP A 79 -7.12 -0.14 0.14
C ASP A 79 -7.32 1.36 0.39
N HIS A 80 -6.32 2.16 0.01
CA HIS A 80 -6.39 3.60 -0.07
C HIS A 80 -6.34 4.04 -1.54
N ILE A 81 -7.06 5.09 -1.87
CA ILE A 81 -6.93 5.81 -3.15
C ILE A 81 -5.99 6.98 -2.90
N VAL A 82 -4.82 6.93 -3.52
CA VAL A 82 -3.86 8.03 -3.54
C VAL A 82 -4.24 8.96 -4.68
N LEU A 83 -4.67 10.17 -4.35
CA LEU A 83 -5.03 11.26 -5.27
C LEU A 83 -3.96 12.36 -5.21
N ALA A 84 -3.95 13.25 -6.21
CA ALA A 84 -3.09 14.44 -6.21
C ALA A 84 -3.31 15.35 -4.98
N GLU A 85 -4.52 15.35 -4.43
CA GLU A 85 -4.95 16.21 -3.31
C GLU A 85 -4.78 15.54 -1.93
N GLY A 86 -4.48 14.23 -1.88
CA GLY A 86 -4.32 13.49 -0.64
C GLY A 86 -4.66 12.01 -0.74
N ILE A 87 -4.71 11.35 0.42
CA ILE A 87 -5.04 9.93 0.55
C ILE A 87 -6.51 9.82 0.98
N SER A 88 -7.32 9.16 0.15
CA SER A 88 -8.71 8.78 0.48
C SER A 88 -8.79 7.27 0.72
N MET A 89 -9.82 6.79 1.41
CA MET A 89 -10.09 5.35 1.49
C MET A 89 -10.77 4.88 0.20
N ASP A 90 -10.44 3.68 -0.27
CA ASP A 90 -11.12 3.07 -1.40
C ASP A 90 -12.55 2.65 -1.01
N PRO A 91 -13.61 3.28 -1.56
CA PRO A 91 -14.99 2.93 -1.25
C PRO A 91 -15.39 1.56 -1.84
N ALA A 92 -14.66 1.03 -2.82
CA ALA A 92 -14.98 -0.23 -3.49
C ALA A 92 -14.62 -1.46 -2.64
N LYS A 93 -13.65 -1.34 -1.73
CA LYS A 93 -13.15 -2.49 -0.98
C LYS A 93 -13.88 -2.78 0.33
N GLY A 94 -14.73 -1.88 0.83
CA GLY A 94 -15.73 -2.13 1.89
C GLY A 94 -15.22 -2.61 3.27
N PHE A 95 -13.97 -3.06 3.37
CA PHE A 95 -13.38 -3.76 4.50
C PHE A 95 -13.33 -2.88 5.73
N SER A 96 -13.02 -1.59 5.57
CA SER A 96 -13.07 -0.63 6.67
C SER A 96 -14.49 -0.45 7.20
N ARG A 97 -15.51 -0.54 6.34
CA ARG A 97 -16.94 -0.41 6.71
C ARG A 97 -17.45 -1.66 7.42
N LEU A 98 -17.03 -2.85 6.97
CA LEU A 98 -17.35 -4.14 7.59
C LEU A 98 -16.56 -4.38 8.89
N ALA A 99 -15.31 -3.93 8.97
CA ALA A 99 -14.49 -4.08 10.16
C ALA A 99 -14.69 -2.98 11.21
N LEU A 100 -15.32 -1.84 10.87
CA LEU A 100 -15.57 -0.74 11.83
C LEU A 100 -16.38 -1.18 13.07
N PRO A 101 -17.46 -1.96 12.93
CA PRO A 101 -18.24 -2.46 14.07
C PRO A 101 -17.43 -3.40 14.96
N LEU A 102 -16.52 -4.19 14.38
CA LEU A 102 -15.65 -5.12 15.10
C LEU A 102 -14.47 -4.41 15.78
N THR A 103 -13.84 -3.45 15.12
CA THR A 103 -12.74 -2.67 15.71
C THR A 103 -13.19 -1.79 16.88
N LYS A 104 -14.46 -1.36 16.90
CA LYS A 104 -15.09 -0.70 18.07
C LYS A 104 -15.16 -1.60 19.30
N LEU A 105 -15.39 -2.91 19.13
CA LEU A 105 -15.39 -3.87 20.25
C LEU A 105 -14.04 -3.96 20.98
N MET A 106 -12.94 -3.61 20.30
CA MET A 106 -11.58 -3.68 20.85
C MET A 106 -11.10 -2.36 21.48
N ARG A 107 -11.93 -1.31 21.51
CA ARG A 107 -11.56 -0.02 22.09
C ARG A 107 -11.64 -0.06 23.63
N LYS A 108 -10.65 0.57 24.26
CA LYS A 108 -10.38 0.47 25.71
C LYS A 108 -11.51 1.00 26.62
N ASP A 109 -12.43 1.79 26.07
CA ASP A 109 -13.52 2.43 26.80
C ASP A 109 -14.93 2.05 26.30
N GLU A 110 -15.05 1.08 25.38
CA GLU A 110 -16.34 0.54 24.93
C GLU A 110 -16.64 -0.79 25.63
N LYS A 111 -17.88 -0.95 26.15
CA LYS A 111 -18.33 -2.27 26.62
C LYS A 111 -18.44 -3.22 25.43
N PHE A 112 -17.87 -4.41 25.58
CA PHE A 112 -18.03 -5.49 24.62
C PHE A 112 -19.49 -5.97 24.62
N VAL A 113 -20.25 -5.55 23.60
CA VAL A 113 -21.68 -5.87 23.45
C VAL A 113 -21.89 -6.45 22.06
N TRP A 114 -22.12 -7.74 21.96
CA TRP A 114 -22.29 -8.36 20.65
C TRP A 114 -23.74 -8.16 20.15
N ASN A 115 -23.91 -7.44 19.03
CA ASN A 115 -25.22 -7.09 18.44
C ASN A 115 -25.37 -7.71 17.04
N GLU A 116 -26.60 -7.79 16.52
CA GLU A 116 -26.89 -8.31 15.17
C GLU A 116 -26.09 -7.59 14.07
N ASP A 117 -25.88 -6.28 14.17
CA ASP A 117 -25.04 -5.53 13.22
C ASP A 117 -23.57 -5.99 13.22
N ARG A 118 -23.06 -6.41 14.39
CA ARG A 118 -21.68 -6.91 14.57
C ARG A 118 -21.56 -8.35 14.08
N GLU A 119 -22.56 -9.19 14.34
CA GLU A 119 -22.67 -10.55 13.81
C GLU A 119 -22.73 -10.54 12.28
N LYS A 120 -23.60 -9.70 11.70
CA LYS A 120 -23.72 -9.55 10.25
C LYS A 120 -22.41 -9.07 9.61
N SER A 121 -21.73 -8.14 10.27
CA SER A 121 -20.42 -7.67 9.82
C SER A 121 -19.34 -8.74 9.93
N PHE A 122 -19.44 -9.66 10.89
CA PHE A 122 -18.52 -10.81 11.04
C PHE A 122 -18.77 -11.89 9.99
N GLU A 123 -20.03 -12.18 9.66
CA GLU A 123 -20.42 -13.15 8.62
C GLU A 123 -20.18 -12.64 7.19
N GLU A 124 -20.20 -11.32 6.97
CA GLU A 124 -19.90 -10.68 5.67
C GLU A 124 -18.39 -10.44 5.43
N LEU A 125 -17.53 -10.70 6.43
CA LEU A 125 -16.07 -10.53 6.39
C LEU A 125 -15.36 -11.77 5.84
#